data_AF-A0A643CDF9-F1
#
_entry.id   AF-A0A643CDF9-F1
#
_cell.length_a   1.000
_cell.length_b   1.000
_cell.length_c   1.000
_cell.angle_alpha   90.00
_cell.angle_beta   90.00
_cell.angle_gamma   90.00
#
_symmetry.space_group_name_H-M   'P 1'
#
loop_
_entity.id
_entity.type
_entity.pdbx_description
1 polymer ?
#
loop_
_entity_poly.entity_id
_entity_poly.type
_entity_poly.pdbx_seq_one_letter_code
_entity_poly.pdbx_strand_id
1 'polypeptide(L)' 'MAHCANSRLVCKISGDVMNENNPPMMLPNGYVYGYNSLLSIRQDDKVVCPRTKEVFHFSQAEKVYIM' A
#
# COMPACT_ATOMS: atom_id res chain seq x y z
N MET A 1 6.12 19.53 -24.72
CA MET A 1 6.66 18.24 -24.24
C MET A 1 5.91 17.88 -22.97
N ALA A 2 4.99 16.92 -23.05
CA ALA A 2 4.23 16.49 -21.88
C ALA A 2 5.21 15.80 -20.94
N HIS A 3 5.56 16.49 -19.84
CA HIS A 3 6.23 15.84 -18.73
C HIS A 3 5.15 15.01 -18.04
N CYS A 4 4.83 13.84 -18.61
CA CYS A 4 4.08 12.81 -17.91
C CYS A 4 5.00 12.32 -16.80
N ALA A 5 5.00 13.05 -15.68
CA ALA A 5 5.45 12.53 -14.41
C ALA A 5 4.55 11.33 -14.14
N ASN A 6 4.94 10.18 -14.69
CA ASN A 6 4.40 8.90 -14.31
C ASN A 6 4.79 8.76 -12.86
N SER A 7 3.92 9.25 -11.97
CA SER A 7 3.99 8.99 -10.54
C SER A 7 3.86 7.49 -10.39
N ARG A 8 4.99 6.79 -10.55
CA ARG A 8 5.08 5.35 -10.30
C ARG A 8 4.81 5.23 -8.81
N LEU A 9 3.59 4.81 -8.49
CA LEU A 9 3.21 4.44 -7.16
C LEU A 9 4.04 3.21 -6.81
N VAL A 10 5.16 3.43 -6.15
CA VAL A 10 6.03 2.36 -5.66
C VAL A 10 5.75 2.19 -4.18
N CYS A 11 5.49 0.95 -3.76
CA CYS A 11 5.32 0.67 -2.35
C CYS A 11 6.65 0.87 -1.62
N LYS A 12 6.63 1.65 -0.55
CA LYS A 12 7.84 1.92 0.25
C LYS A 12 8.33 0.72 1.09
N ILE A 13 7.50 -0.31 1.23
CA ILE A 13 7.81 -1.51 2.02
C ILE A 13 8.51 -2.55 1.17
N SER A 14 7.86 -3.02 0.09
CA SER A 14 8.43 -4.06 -0.76
C SER A 14 9.27 -3.50 -1.91
N GLY A 15 9.15 -2.20 -2.24
CA GLY A 15 9.79 -1.62 -3.42
C GLY A 15 9.08 -1.96 -4.73
N ASP A 16 7.96 -2.68 -4.67
CA ASP A 16 7.21 -3.07 -5.86
C ASP A 16 6.35 -1.92 -6.38
N VAL A 17 6.18 -1.90 -7.70
CA VAL A 17 5.23 -1.00 -8.36
C VAL A 17 3.80 -1.46 -8.04
N MET A 18 2.97 -0.51 -7.63
CA MET A 18 1.54 -0.72 -7.45
C MET A 18 0.87 -0.63 -8.83
N ASN A 19 0.23 -1.72 -9.24
CA ASN A 19 -0.43 -1.89 -10.54
C ASN A 19 -1.68 -2.76 -10.37
N GLU A 20 -2.27 -3.24 -11.46
CA GLU A 20 -3.47 -4.09 -11.41
C GLU A 20 -3.27 -5.40 -10.61
N ASN A 21 -2.06 -5.97 -10.65
CA ASN A 21 -1.70 -7.17 -9.89
C ASN A 21 -1.32 -6.86 -8.43
N ASN A 22 -0.86 -5.64 -8.16
CA ASN A 22 -0.51 -5.15 -6.82
C ASN A 22 -1.25 -3.84 -6.55
N PRO A 23 -2.58 -3.89 -6.35
CA PRO A 23 -3.37 -2.67 -6.24
C PRO A 23 -2.98 -1.87 -4.99
N PRO A 24 -3.06 -0.54 -5.05
CA PRO A 24 -2.83 0.30 -3.90
C PRO A 24 -3.97 0.11 -2.87
N MET A 25 -3.58 -0.17 -1.64
CA MET A 25 -4.42 -0.37 -0.47
C MET A 25 -4.10 0.73 0.55
N MET A 26 -5.11 1.46 1.01
CA MET A 26 -4.97 2.53 1.99
C MET A 26 -5.30 2.00 3.39
N LEU A 27 -4.39 2.21 4.34
CA LEU A 27 -4.62 1.94 5.75
C LEU A 27 -5.40 3.10 6.41
N PRO A 28 -6.06 2.87 7.55
CA PRO A 28 -6.82 3.91 8.28
C PRO A 28 -5.99 5.14 8.71
N ASN A 29 -4.67 5.01 8.76
CA ASN A 29 -3.75 6.11 9.04
C ASN A 29 -3.49 7.02 7.82
N GLY A 30 -4.11 6.75 6.67
CA GLY A 30 -3.97 7.52 5.44
C GLY A 30 -2.77 7.15 4.57
N TYR A 31 -2.00 6.11 4.95
CA TYR A 31 -0.88 5.64 4.14
C TYR A 31 -1.31 4.56 3.16
N VAL A 32 -0.80 4.66 1.92
CA VAL A 32 -1.07 3.73 0.84
C VAL A 32 0.11 2.77 0.65
N TYR A 33 -0.20 1.48 0.58
CA TYR A 33 0.74 0.39 0.40
C TYR A 33 0.23 -0.57 -0.69
N GLY A 34 1.13 -1.34 -1.31
CA GLY A 34 0.70 -2.37 -2.25
C GLY A 34 0.06 -3.55 -1.51
N TYR A 35 -0.93 -4.18 -2.11
CA TYR A 35 -1.54 -5.42 -1.61
C TYR A 35 -0.50 -6.51 -1.29
N ASN A 36 0.48 -6.74 -2.17
CA ASN A 36 1.55 -7.71 -1.95
C ASN A 36 2.40 -7.34 -0.74
N SER A 37 2.68 -6.05 -0.59
CA SER A 37 3.47 -5.54 0.52
C SER A 37 2.74 -5.74 1.85
N LEU A 38 1.43 -5.45 1.89
CA LEU A 38 0.58 -5.72 3.04
C LEU A 38 0.52 -7.22 3.37
N LEU A 39 0.45 -8.09 2.37
CA LEU A 39 0.53 -9.54 2.56
C LEU A 39 1.86 -9.97 3.18
N SER A 40 2.99 -9.38 2.76
CA SER A 40 4.31 -9.70 3.31
C SER A 40 4.49 -9.24 4.76
N ILE A 41 3.85 -8.14 5.17
CA ILE A 41 3.92 -7.63 6.56
C ILE A 41 2.73 -8.06 7.42
N ARG A 42 1.82 -8.87 6.88
CA ARG A 42 0.66 -9.38 7.62
C ARG A 42 1.14 -10.41 8.63
N GLN A 43 0.80 -10.18 9.90
CA GLN A 43 0.90 -11.13 11.00
C GLN A 43 -0.52 -11.54 11.38
N ASP A 44 -0.86 -12.80 11.07
CA ASP A 44 -2.20 -13.38 11.26
C ASP A 44 -3.29 -12.58 10.51
N ASP A 45 -3.95 -11.63 11.17
CA ASP A 45 -4.99 -10.75 10.60
C ASP A 45 -4.68 -9.26 10.74
N LYS A 46 -3.45 -8.95 11.16
CA LYS A 46 -3.00 -7.59 11.44
C LYS A 46 -1.82 -7.22 10.55
N VAL A 47 -1.75 -5.96 10.17
CA VAL A 47 -0.67 -5.38 9.39
C VAL A 47 -0.01 -4.27 10.20
N VAL A 48 1.32 -4.29 10.26
CA VAL A 48 2.08 -3.30 11.02
C VAL A 48 2.59 -2.23 10.08
N CYS A 49 2.15 -0.98 10.27
CA CYS A 49 2.63 0.14 9.48
C CYS A 49 4.12 0.41 9.83
N PRO A 50 5.07 0.31 8.88
CA PRO A 50 6.48 0.52 9.20
C PRO A 50 6.84 2.00 9.45
N ARG A 51 5.94 2.95 9.12
CA ARG A 51 6.17 4.37 9.40
C ARG A 51 5.76 4.75 10.81
N THR A 52 4.54 4.40 11.20
CA THR A 52 3.97 4.78 12.51
C THR A 52 4.19 3.70 13.56
N LYS A 53 4.59 2.48 13.16
CA LYS A 53 4.66 1.26 13.98
C LYS A 53 3.31 0.86 14.59
N GLU A 54 2.22 1.41 14.08
CA GLU A 54 0.87 1.07 14.50
C GLU A 54 0.41 -0.21 13.83
N VAL A 55 -0.44 -0.94 14.53
CA VAL A 55 -0.99 -2.21 14.08
C VAL A 55 -2.45 -1.99 13.69
N PHE A 56 -2.77 -2.27 12.42
CA PHE A 56 -4.12 -2.18 11.89
C PHE A 56 -4.62 -3.56 11.50
N HIS A 57 -5.93 -3.73 11.46
CA HIS A 57 -6.49 -4.96 10.89
C HIS A 57 -6.41 -4.92 9.37
N PHE A 58 -6.09 -6.05 8.75
CA PHE A 58 -6.09 -6.16 7.28
C PHE A 58 -7.46 -5.85 6.68
N SER A 59 -8.54 -6.15 7.41
CA SER A 59 -9.92 -5.80 7.00
C SER A 59 -10.20 -4.31 6.95
N GLN A 60 -9.40 -3.48 7.62
CA GLN A 60 -9.53 -2.02 7.60
C GLN A 60 -8.75 -1.40 6.44
N ALA A 61 -7.95 -2.18 5.71
CA ALA A 61 -7.24 -1.72 4.54
C ALA A 61 -8.22 -1.65 3.36
N GLU A 62 -8.46 -0.45 2.83
CA GLU A 62 -9.37 -0.25 1.70
C GLU A 62 -8.61 -0.19 0.38
N LYS A 63 -9.15 -0.86 -0.66
CA LYS A 63 -8.59 -0.76 -2.00
C LYS A 63 -8.91 0.63 -2.56
N VAL A 64 -7.88 1.41 -2.85
CA VAL A 64 -8.02 2.73 -3.46
C VAL A 64 -7.70 2.67 -4.95
N TYR A 65 -8.35 3.51 -5.73
CA TYR A 65 -8.02 3.72 -7.14
C TYR A 65 -7.53 5.14 -7.30
N ILE A 66 -6.34 5.31 -7.88
CA ILE A 66 -5.77 6.61 -8.18
C ILE A 66 -6.03 6.82 -9.67
N MET A 67 -6.92 7.77 -9.97
CA MET A 67 -7.40 8.10 -11.31
C MET A 67 -6.43 9.04 -12.04
#